data_AF-A0A8T1R922-F1
#
_entry.id   AF-A0A8T1R922-F1
#
_cell.length_a   1.000
_cell.length_b   1.000
_cell.length_c   1.000
_cell.angle_alpha   90.00
_cell.angle_beta   90.00
_cell.angle_gamma   90.00
#
_symmetry.space_group_name_H-M   'P 1'
#
loop_
_entity.id
_entity.type
_entity.pdbx_description
1 polymer ?
#
loop_
_entity_poly.entity_id
_entity_poly.type
_entity_poly.pdbx_seq_one_letter_code
_entity_poly.pdbx_strand_id
1 'polypeptide(L)'
;PSSSKPPKTPVNLNPITHTDPQDPNPSANTAAATQFFTTSEDLALSRASHLTRQQLLRRRSRYLKQLSKSYRGHYWALMEELKIKFREYYWEYGVSPFKQEQQQHVSEREIEAGHLEGSGENNNNSNVNLDLKCNQRCVFVGCKLKAMPLTSFCHLHILSDSNQKLYKACGYVIKSAQAGPITCGKPILRSTIPSLCSVHFQKAQKHVTRALKKAGLNVSSSSKLAPKFHVLVAEYVRQIQAKRRALRRENRIEVLVKEEIAS
;
A
#
# COMPACT_ATOMS: atom_id res chain seq x y z
N PRO A 1 9.83 23.27 -79.92
CA PRO A 1 10.49 22.48 -78.85
C PRO A 1 9.89 21.06 -78.77
N SER A 2 10.32 20.21 -79.70
CA SER A 2 11.15 19.00 -79.46
C SER A 2 10.34 17.84 -78.86
N SER A 3 9.74 17.01 -79.73
CA SER A 3 10.30 15.75 -80.26
C SER A 3 10.33 14.66 -79.18
N SER A 4 9.53 13.59 -79.29
CA SER A 4 9.77 12.38 -80.10
C SER A 4 10.04 11.17 -79.18
N LYS A 5 9.05 10.26 -79.10
CA LYS A 5 9.23 8.82 -78.86
C LYS A 5 10.21 8.23 -79.90
N PRO A 6 10.86 7.03 -79.74
CA PRO A 6 10.18 5.70 -79.65
C PRO A 6 11.09 4.57 -79.02
N PRO A 7 11.07 3.28 -79.42
CA PRO A 7 10.03 2.20 -79.44
C PRO A 7 10.48 0.97 -78.57
N LYS A 8 9.69 -0.11 -78.31
CA LYS A 8 9.49 -1.29 -79.19
C LYS A 8 8.51 -2.31 -78.57
N THR A 9 7.71 -2.89 -79.47
CA THR A 9 6.72 -3.99 -79.47
C THR A 9 7.36 -5.41 -79.30
N PRO A 10 6.67 -6.58 -79.51
CA PRO A 10 5.29 -7.05 -79.25
C PRO A 10 5.22 -8.52 -78.67
N VAL A 11 4.01 -9.09 -78.64
CA VAL A 11 3.61 -10.52 -78.81
C VAL A 11 3.25 -11.37 -77.57
N ASN A 12 1.93 -11.45 -77.35
CA ASN A 12 1.06 -12.63 -77.19
C ASN A 12 1.69 -14.00 -76.81
N LEU A 13 1.18 -14.61 -75.72
CA LEU A 13 0.83 -16.04 -75.59
C LEU A 13 0.08 -16.23 -74.25
N ASN A 14 -1.23 -16.49 -74.30
CA ASN A 14 -1.98 -17.13 -73.20
C ASN A 14 -1.65 -18.64 -73.15
N PRO A 15 -2.05 -19.45 -72.15
CA PRO A 15 -2.75 -19.13 -70.88
C PRO A 15 -2.02 -19.70 -69.64
N ILE A 16 -2.43 -19.32 -68.43
CA ILE A 16 -2.73 -20.21 -67.29
C ILE A 16 -3.34 -19.35 -66.18
N THR A 17 -4.66 -19.53 -66.03
CA THR A 17 -5.44 -19.57 -64.78
C THR A 17 -4.96 -18.72 -63.61
N HIS A 18 -5.69 -17.64 -63.30
CA HIS A 18 -6.13 -17.39 -61.93
C HIS A 18 -7.32 -16.44 -61.91
N THR A 19 -8.47 -17.01 -61.56
CA THR A 19 -9.76 -16.36 -61.39
C THR A 19 -9.72 -15.45 -60.17
N ASP A 20 -10.03 -14.17 -60.37
CA ASP A 20 -10.82 -13.35 -59.44
C ASP A 20 -12.24 -13.32 -60.05
N PRO A 21 -13.36 -13.25 -59.30
CA PRO A 21 -13.59 -12.25 -58.27
C PRO A 21 -14.33 -12.77 -57.01
N GLN A 22 -14.05 -12.18 -55.85
CA GLN A 22 -15.06 -11.61 -54.93
C GLN A 22 -14.53 -11.47 -53.49
N ASP A 23 -14.76 -10.28 -52.94
CA ASP A 23 -14.61 -9.91 -51.53
C ASP A 23 -15.03 -10.98 -50.52
N PRO A 24 -14.25 -11.15 -49.43
CA PRO A 24 -14.81 -11.62 -48.17
C PRO A 24 -14.55 -10.61 -47.03
N ASN A 25 -15.61 -9.92 -46.67
CA ASN A 25 -16.11 -9.69 -45.31
C ASN A 25 -15.11 -9.87 -44.13
N PRO A 26 -14.82 -8.83 -43.33
CA PRO A 26 -13.92 -8.92 -42.18
C PRO A 26 -14.67 -9.50 -40.96
N SER A 27 -14.99 -10.80 -40.98
CA SER A 27 -15.67 -11.46 -39.85
C SER A 27 -14.95 -12.69 -39.28
N ALA A 28 -13.78 -13.06 -39.80
CA ALA A 28 -13.05 -14.25 -39.32
C ALA A 28 -12.03 -13.97 -38.19
N ASN A 29 -11.54 -12.73 -38.05
CA ASN A 29 -10.38 -12.47 -37.16
C ASN A 29 -10.74 -12.15 -35.70
N THR A 30 -12.02 -11.95 -35.37
CA THR A 30 -12.46 -11.67 -33.99
C THR A 30 -12.67 -12.94 -33.16
N ALA A 31 -12.69 -14.12 -33.77
CA ALA A 31 -12.84 -15.40 -33.08
C ALA A 31 -11.54 -15.88 -32.39
N ALA A 32 -10.37 -15.42 -32.86
CA ALA A 32 -9.08 -15.86 -32.32
C ALA A 32 -8.69 -15.16 -31.00
N ALA A 33 -9.19 -13.95 -30.75
CA ALA A 33 -8.80 -13.14 -29.58
C ALA A 33 -9.53 -13.52 -28.27
N THR A 34 -10.49 -14.46 -28.31
CA THR A 34 -11.26 -14.88 -27.12
C THR A 34 -10.93 -16.30 -26.67
N GLN A 35 -9.74 -16.82 -26.98
CA GLN A 35 -9.26 -18.11 -26.48
C GLN A 35 -8.79 -18.03 -25.02
N PHE A 36 -9.65 -17.54 -24.13
CA PHE A 36 -9.47 -17.75 -22.70
C PHE A 36 -9.85 -19.20 -22.37
N PHE A 37 -8.89 -20.11 -22.54
CA PHE A 37 -8.83 -21.45 -21.94
C PHE A 37 -10.17 -22.18 -21.78
N THR A 38 -10.96 -22.24 -22.84
CA THR A 38 -12.18 -23.03 -22.85
C THR A 38 -11.80 -24.48 -23.04
N THR A 39 -12.10 -25.34 -22.06
CA THR A 39 -11.98 -26.79 -22.27
C THR A 39 -12.88 -27.20 -23.43
N SER A 40 -12.56 -28.28 -24.15
CA SER A 40 -13.41 -28.80 -25.24
C SER A 40 -14.88 -28.98 -24.79
N GLU A 41 -15.06 -29.38 -23.53
CA GLU A 41 -16.35 -29.48 -22.87
C GLU A 41 -17.05 -28.11 -22.70
N ASP A 42 -16.34 -27.05 -22.31
CA ASP A 42 -16.90 -25.69 -22.21
C ASP A 42 -17.30 -25.11 -23.57
N LEU A 43 -16.61 -25.52 -24.65
CA LEU A 43 -16.90 -25.18 -26.04
C LEU A 43 -18.14 -25.91 -26.57
N ALA A 44 -18.31 -27.19 -26.23
CA ALA A 44 -19.52 -27.94 -26.54
C ALA A 44 -20.73 -27.37 -25.78
N LEU A 45 -20.55 -27.06 -24.49
CA LEU A 45 -21.61 -26.51 -23.64
C LEU A 45 -21.94 -25.03 -23.92
N SER A 46 -21.08 -24.28 -24.63
CA SER A 46 -21.39 -22.90 -25.03
C SER A 46 -22.42 -22.83 -26.17
N ARG A 47 -22.50 -23.91 -26.98
CA ARG A 47 -23.42 -24.02 -28.12
C ARG A 47 -24.75 -24.70 -27.75
N ALA A 48 -24.89 -25.18 -26.52
CA ALA A 48 -26.11 -25.82 -26.04
C ALA A 48 -27.22 -24.79 -25.79
N SER A 49 -28.43 -25.07 -26.31
CA SER A 49 -29.61 -24.23 -26.09
C SER A 49 -30.09 -24.27 -24.63
N HIS A 50 -29.91 -25.42 -23.96
CA HIS A 50 -30.30 -25.63 -22.57
C HIS A 50 -29.17 -26.30 -21.78
N LEU A 51 -28.87 -25.76 -20.60
CA LEU A 51 -27.89 -26.33 -19.67
C LEU A 51 -28.58 -26.73 -18.37
N THR A 52 -28.16 -27.87 -17.82
CA THR A 52 -28.55 -28.24 -16.46
C THR A 52 -27.91 -27.28 -15.45
N ARG A 53 -28.57 -27.08 -14.30
CA ARG A 53 -28.04 -26.26 -13.20
C ARG A 53 -26.63 -26.69 -12.78
N GLN A 54 -26.37 -27.99 -12.75
CA GLN A 54 -25.08 -28.54 -12.37
C GLN A 54 -23.97 -28.20 -13.37
N GLN A 55 -24.23 -28.31 -14.68
CA GLN A 55 -23.27 -27.94 -15.72
C GLN A 55 -22.94 -26.44 -15.68
N LEU A 56 -23.96 -25.59 -15.49
CA LEU A 56 -23.77 -24.15 -15.36
C LEU A 56 -22.91 -23.78 -14.13
N LEU A 57 -23.18 -24.39 -12.98
CA LEU A 57 -22.39 -24.12 -11.76
C LEU A 57 -20.94 -24.60 -11.90
N ARG A 58 -20.71 -25.79 -12.49
CA ARG A 58 -19.36 -26.28 -12.77
C ARG A 58 -18.60 -25.35 -13.70
N ARG A 59 -19.23 -24.91 -14.80
CA ARG A 59 -18.67 -23.96 -15.76
C ARG A 59 -18.30 -22.62 -15.10
N ARG A 60 -19.22 -22.03 -14.33
CA ARG A 60 -18.95 -20.78 -13.57
C ARG A 60 -17.80 -20.94 -12.57
N SER A 61 -17.74 -22.07 -11.86
CA SER A 61 -16.65 -22.33 -10.92
C SER A 61 -15.29 -22.42 -11.64
N ARG A 62 -15.22 -23.10 -12.79
CA ARG A 62 -14.00 -23.18 -13.60
C ARG A 62 -13.55 -21.79 -14.05
N TYR A 63 -14.45 -20.99 -14.62
CA TYR A 63 -14.12 -19.63 -15.08
C TYR A 63 -13.66 -18.72 -13.94
N LEU A 64 -14.29 -18.77 -12.77
CA LEU A 64 -13.84 -17.98 -11.62
C LEU A 64 -12.42 -18.37 -11.17
N LYS A 65 -12.10 -19.67 -11.17
CA LYS A 65 -10.74 -20.15 -10.84
C LYS A 65 -9.71 -19.69 -11.89
N GLN A 66 -10.04 -19.78 -13.16
CA GLN A 66 -9.18 -19.33 -14.26
C GLN A 66 -8.97 -17.81 -14.22
N LEU A 67 -10.03 -17.04 -14.01
CA LEU A 67 -9.99 -15.60 -13.87
C LEU A 67 -9.08 -15.20 -12.69
N SER A 68 -9.27 -15.84 -11.54
CA SER A 68 -8.41 -15.63 -10.36
C SER A 68 -6.94 -15.94 -10.66
N LYS A 69 -6.66 -17.01 -11.39
CA LYS A 69 -5.29 -17.38 -11.81
C LYS A 69 -4.68 -16.30 -12.72
N SER A 70 -5.43 -15.81 -13.71
CA SER A 70 -4.98 -14.77 -14.63
C SER A 70 -4.68 -13.45 -13.90
N TYR A 71 -5.60 -12.94 -13.07
CA TYR A 71 -5.37 -11.73 -12.29
C TYR A 71 -4.19 -11.85 -11.33
N ARG A 72 -4.00 -13.02 -10.71
CA ARG A 72 -2.81 -13.28 -9.88
C ARG A 72 -1.53 -13.20 -10.72
N GLY A 73 -1.53 -13.73 -11.94
CA GLY A 73 -0.42 -13.60 -12.88
C GLY A 73 -0.12 -12.15 -13.23
N HIS A 74 -1.13 -11.38 -13.64
CA HIS A 74 -0.99 -9.95 -13.95
C HIS A 74 -0.47 -9.14 -12.76
N TYR A 75 -0.97 -9.41 -11.55
CA TYR A 75 -0.48 -8.79 -10.32
C TYR A 75 1.03 -9.03 -10.14
N TRP A 76 1.49 -10.27 -10.27
CA TRP A 76 2.92 -10.57 -10.07
C TRP A 76 3.79 -9.97 -11.16
N ALA A 77 3.35 -9.96 -12.42
CA ALA A 77 4.06 -9.31 -13.51
C ALA A 77 4.23 -7.81 -13.25
N LEU A 78 3.13 -7.11 -12.91
CA LEU A 78 3.14 -5.70 -12.55
C LEU A 78 4.07 -5.42 -11.36
N MET A 79 4.01 -6.26 -10.32
CA MET A 79 4.85 -6.09 -9.14
C MET A 79 6.33 -6.27 -9.46
N GLU A 80 6.68 -7.12 -10.43
CA GLU A 80 8.08 -7.30 -10.82
C GLU A 80 8.60 -6.10 -11.63
N GLU A 81 7.79 -5.59 -12.57
CA GLU A 81 8.10 -4.35 -13.28
C GLU A 81 8.25 -3.16 -12.33
N LEU A 82 7.34 -3.02 -11.36
CA LEU A 82 7.40 -1.95 -10.36
C LEU A 82 8.70 -2.00 -9.55
N LYS A 83 9.18 -3.19 -9.16
CA LYS A 83 10.45 -3.34 -8.45
C LYS A 83 11.64 -2.93 -9.31
N ILE A 84 11.63 -3.27 -10.59
CA ILE A 84 12.70 -2.87 -11.53
C ILE A 84 12.71 -1.34 -11.65
N LYS A 85 11.55 -0.72 -11.88
CA LYS A 85 11.43 0.74 -11.95
C LYS A 85 11.80 1.44 -10.65
N PHE A 86 11.45 0.86 -9.51
CA PHE A 86 11.89 1.37 -8.21
C PHE A 86 13.40 1.28 -8.04
N ARG A 87 14.04 0.19 -8.48
CA ARG A 87 15.51 0.05 -8.47
C ARG A 87 16.17 1.05 -9.39
N GLU A 88 15.68 1.22 -10.62
CA GLU A 88 16.15 2.24 -11.56
C GLU A 88 16.01 3.65 -10.97
N TYR A 89 14.83 4.00 -10.45
CA TYR A 89 14.60 5.28 -9.79
C TYR A 89 15.54 5.49 -8.61
N TYR A 90 15.74 4.47 -7.77
CA TYR A 90 16.65 4.56 -6.65
C TYR A 90 18.12 4.63 -7.09
N TRP A 91 18.49 4.04 -8.22
CA TRP A 91 19.82 4.16 -8.78
C TRP A 91 20.09 5.58 -9.30
N GLU A 92 19.14 6.13 -10.09
CA GLU A 92 19.25 7.46 -10.70
C GLU A 92 19.06 8.60 -9.70
N TYR A 93 18.13 8.45 -8.75
CA TYR A 93 17.68 9.51 -7.83
C TYR A 93 17.86 9.17 -6.35
N GLY A 94 18.46 8.03 -5.99
CA GLY A 94 18.66 7.61 -4.59
C GLY A 94 19.60 8.52 -3.79
N VAL A 95 20.24 9.49 -4.46
CA VAL A 95 20.71 10.70 -3.81
C VAL A 95 19.53 11.66 -3.69
N SER A 96 18.96 11.72 -2.49
CA SER A 96 17.96 12.73 -2.11
C SER A 96 18.33 14.11 -2.73
N PRO A 97 17.40 14.78 -3.45
CA PRO A 97 17.63 16.12 -4.01
C PRO A 97 18.19 17.15 -3.00
N PHE A 98 18.08 16.85 -1.71
CA PHE A 98 18.62 17.64 -0.60
C PHE A 98 20.15 17.80 -0.57
N LYS A 99 20.94 17.01 -1.32
CA LYS A 99 22.39 17.22 -1.35
C LYS A 99 22.81 18.46 -2.15
N GLN A 100 21.95 18.97 -3.03
CA GLN A 100 22.34 20.04 -3.94
C GLN A 100 22.31 21.44 -3.29
N GLU A 101 21.42 21.68 -2.32
CA GLU A 101 21.38 22.98 -1.62
C GLU A 101 22.54 23.17 -0.63
N GLN A 102 23.08 22.09 -0.06
CA GLN A 102 24.16 22.20 0.94
C GLN A 102 25.56 22.32 0.33
N GLN A 103 25.73 21.95 -0.94
CA GLN A 103 27.01 22.12 -1.65
C GLN A 103 27.23 23.53 -2.20
N GLN A 104 26.18 24.33 -2.38
CA GLN A 104 26.32 25.72 -2.86
C GLN A 104 26.83 26.71 -1.80
N HIS A 105 26.85 26.34 -0.51
CA HIS A 105 27.28 27.23 0.57
C HIS A 105 28.68 26.90 1.16
N VAL A 106 29.36 25.87 0.65
CA VAL A 106 30.66 25.42 1.20
C VAL A 106 31.83 25.68 0.24
N SER A 107 31.57 26.06 -1.01
CA SER A 107 32.62 26.27 -2.02
C SER A 107 33.33 27.64 -1.98
N GLU A 108 33.11 28.48 -0.96
CA GLU A 108 33.75 29.81 -0.87
C GLU A 108 34.62 30.04 0.38
N ARG A 109 34.74 29.07 1.30
CA ARG A 109 35.60 29.22 2.47
C ARG A 109 36.31 27.91 2.81
N GLU A 110 37.46 27.70 2.22
CA GLU A 110 38.61 26.96 2.78
C GLU A 110 39.70 26.86 1.70
N ILE A 111 40.29 28.01 1.38
CA ILE A 111 41.70 28.09 0.96
C ILE A 111 42.45 28.56 2.21
N GLU A 112 43.59 27.92 2.49
CA GLU A 112 44.52 28.10 3.62
C GLU A 112 44.18 27.39 4.94
N ALA A 113 44.78 26.20 5.14
CA ALA A 113 45.92 26.04 6.04
C ALA A 113 46.22 24.54 6.34
N GLY A 114 47.50 24.16 6.24
CA GLY A 114 48.07 23.15 7.16
C GLY A 114 48.30 21.73 6.63
N HIS A 115 49.44 21.56 5.98
CA HIS A 115 50.20 20.31 5.75
C HIS A 115 50.53 19.54 7.05
N LEU A 116 50.34 18.21 7.09
CA LEU A 116 51.34 17.19 7.55
C LEU A 116 50.90 15.74 7.28
N GLU A 117 51.85 14.94 6.79
CA GLU A 117 51.75 13.59 6.22
C GLU A 117 51.71 12.39 7.21
N GLY A 118 51.45 11.19 6.67
CA GLY A 118 51.87 9.89 7.22
C GLY A 118 50.92 8.73 6.84
N SER A 119 50.95 8.19 5.62
CA SER A 119 51.77 7.04 5.13
C SER A 119 51.27 5.64 5.56
N GLY A 120 51.03 4.75 4.58
CA GLY A 120 50.70 3.33 4.80
C GLY A 120 49.92 2.65 3.66
N GLU A 121 50.59 2.39 2.55
CA GLU A 121 50.17 1.59 1.39
C GLU A 121 50.06 0.07 1.68
N ASN A 122 48.97 -0.62 1.24
CA ASN A 122 49.06 -1.87 0.45
C ASN A 122 47.70 -2.42 -0.06
N ASN A 123 47.68 -2.68 -1.37
CA ASN A 123 46.99 -3.70 -2.18
C ASN A 123 45.55 -4.19 -1.90
N ASN A 124 44.69 -3.87 -2.87
CA ASN A 124 43.86 -4.77 -3.69
C ASN A 124 43.26 -6.04 -3.04
N ASN A 125 41.96 -5.99 -2.74
CA ASN A 125 41.02 -6.95 -3.31
C ASN A 125 39.59 -6.39 -3.37
N SER A 126 38.96 -6.60 -4.51
CA SER A 126 37.56 -6.39 -4.83
C SER A 126 36.59 -6.57 -3.64
N ASN A 127 36.03 -5.46 -3.15
CA ASN A 127 34.73 -5.50 -2.50
C ASN A 127 34.02 -4.16 -2.65
N VAL A 128 32.71 -4.25 -2.85
CA VAL A 128 31.76 -3.19 -3.15
C VAL A 128 31.74 -2.11 -2.08
N ASN A 129 32.65 -1.12 -2.12
CA ASN A 129 32.55 0.02 -1.21
C ASN A 129 31.59 1.06 -1.78
N LEU A 130 30.30 0.79 -1.61
CA LEU A 130 29.27 1.80 -1.50
C LEU A 130 29.55 2.61 -0.21
N ASP A 131 30.66 3.37 -0.17
CA ASP A 131 30.93 4.34 0.88
C ASP A 131 30.12 5.61 0.58
N LEU A 132 28.83 5.37 0.48
CA LEU A 132 27.83 6.39 0.64
C LEU A 132 28.03 6.89 2.06
N LYS A 133 28.62 8.08 2.17
CA LYS A 133 28.76 8.91 3.36
C LYS A 133 27.37 9.21 3.98
N CYS A 134 26.67 8.18 4.45
CA CYS A 134 25.38 8.20 5.13
C CYS A 134 25.55 7.76 6.60
N ASN A 135 26.76 7.94 7.13
CA ASN A 135 27.09 7.87 8.55
C ASN A 135 26.86 9.22 9.26
N GLN A 136 25.85 9.98 8.83
CA GLN A 136 25.42 11.12 9.62
C GLN A 136 24.71 10.57 10.84
N ARG A 137 25.34 10.76 12.00
CA ARG A 137 24.74 10.44 13.29
C ARG A 137 23.49 11.29 13.46
N CYS A 138 22.57 10.83 14.30
CA CYS A 138 21.42 11.63 14.68
C CYS A 138 21.88 12.97 15.25
N VAL A 139 21.31 14.06 14.75
CA VAL A 139 21.62 15.44 15.18
C VAL A 139 21.14 15.74 16.60
N PHE A 140 20.26 14.92 17.15
CA PHE A 140 19.80 15.09 18.53
C PHE A 140 20.96 15.01 19.52
N VAL A 141 21.03 15.99 20.42
CA VAL A 141 22.15 16.18 21.35
C VAL A 141 22.42 14.89 22.14
N GLY A 142 23.67 14.42 22.08
CA GLY A 142 24.10 13.20 22.78
C GLY A 142 23.64 11.89 22.15
N CYS A 143 22.93 11.89 21.02
CA CYS A 143 22.52 10.67 20.34
C CYS A 143 23.64 10.09 19.47
N LYS A 144 23.97 8.82 19.70
CA LYS A 144 24.98 8.08 18.91
C LYS A 144 24.38 7.19 17.83
N LEU A 145 23.05 7.14 17.72
CA LEU A 145 22.35 6.31 16.75
C LEU A 145 22.49 6.89 15.34
N LYS A 146 22.49 6.00 14.34
CA LYS A 146 22.48 6.39 12.93
C LYS A 146 21.16 7.13 12.61
N ALA A 147 21.26 8.22 11.86
CA ALA A 147 20.08 8.90 11.34
C ALA A 147 19.32 8.00 10.34
N MET A 148 18.01 8.16 10.26
CA MET A 148 17.20 7.47 9.27
C MET A 148 17.39 8.05 7.87
N PRO A 149 17.17 7.27 6.79
CA PRO A 149 17.22 7.80 5.43
C PRO A 149 16.33 9.03 5.26
N LEU A 150 16.82 10.03 4.51
CA LEU A 150 16.11 11.28 4.21
C LEU A 150 15.84 12.18 5.43
N THR A 151 16.49 11.93 6.57
CA THR A 151 16.32 12.74 7.80
C THR A 151 17.66 12.85 8.52
N SER A 152 17.82 13.87 9.36
CA SER A 152 18.99 14.02 10.24
C SER A 152 18.79 13.39 11.62
N PHE A 153 17.66 12.71 11.86
CA PHE A 153 17.28 12.14 13.15
C PHE A 153 17.18 10.61 13.07
N CYS A 154 17.48 9.92 14.18
CA CYS A 154 17.22 8.48 14.27
C CYS A 154 15.73 8.23 14.51
N HIS A 155 15.30 6.97 14.39
CA HIS A 155 13.89 6.61 14.62
C HIS A 155 13.37 7.05 15.99
N LEU A 156 14.20 7.07 17.05
CA LEU A 156 13.77 7.47 18.40
C LEU A 156 13.56 8.99 18.51
N HIS A 157 14.38 9.79 17.82
CA HIS A 157 14.37 11.25 17.88
C HIS A 157 13.69 11.89 16.68
N ILE A 158 13.05 11.11 15.82
CA ILE A 158 12.42 11.60 14.60
C ILE A 158 11.31 12.63 14.86
N LEU A 159 10.73 12.64 16.06
CA LEU A 159 9.72 13.63 16.44
C LEU A 159 10.32 14.99 16.82
N SER A 160 11.64 15.08 16.97
CA SER A 160 12.37 16.34 17.18
C SER A 160 12.62 17.08 15.87
N ASP A 161 12.36 16.45 14.72
CA ASP A 161 12.46 17.09 13.41
C ASP A 161 11.26 18.01 13.17
N SER A 162 11.52 19.30 12.96
CA SER A 162 10.50 20.32 12.69
C SER A 162 9.74 20.07 11.39
N ASN A 163 10.37 19.39 10.43
CA ASN A 163 9.77 19.06 9.14
C ASN A 163 9.03 17.72 9.15
N GLN A 164 8.85 17.10 10.32
CA GLN A 164 8.33 15.75 10.39
C GLN A 164 6.84 15.64 10.05
N LYS A 165 6.53 15.14 8.85
CA LYS A 165 5.16 14.94 8.36
C LYS A 165 4.65 13.50 8.51
N LEU A 166 5.56 12.52 8.53
CA LEU A 166 5.19 11.11 8.43
C LEU A 166 4.87 10.47 9.79
N TYR A 167 5.57 10.88 10.85
CA TYR A 167 5.39 10.29 12.18
C TYR A 167 4.65 11.24 13.14
N LYS A 168 4.07 10.66 14.19
CA LYS A 168 3.46 11.32 15.36
C LYS A 168 3.82 10.55 16.62
N ALA A 169 3.66 11.17 17.78
CA ALA A 169 3.82 10.49 19.06
C ALA A 169 2.67 9.49 19.31
N CYS A 170 3.00 8.36 19.93
CA CYS A 170 2.04 7.42 20.49
C CYS A 170 1.27 8.10 21.63
N GLY A 171 -0.05 8.24 21.47
CA GLY A 171 -0.96 8.90 22.40
C GLY A 171 -1.43 8.05 23.59
N TYR A 172 -0.81 6.90 23.84
CA TYR A 172 -1.13 6.09 25.02
C TYR A 172 -0.75 6.85 26.30
N VAL A 173 -1.72 7.09 27.18
CA VAL A 173 -1.50 7.71 28.49
C VAL A 173 -0.93 6.66 29.45
N ILE A 174 0.30 6.89 29.91
CA ILE A 174 0.98 6.01 30.86
C ILE A 174 0.56 6.37 32.29
N LYS A 175 0.53 7.67 32.61
CA LYS A 175 0.15 8.19 33.93
C LYS A 175 -0.57 9.52 33.76
N SER A 176 -1.52 9.79 34.66
CA SER A 176 -2.13 11.12 34.80
C SER A 176 -1.50 11.81 35.99
N ALA A 177 -0.86 12.96 35.78
CA ALA A 177 -0.28 13.79 36.84
C ALA A 177 -1.03 15.13 36.94
N GLN A 178 -0.79 15.90 38.00
CA GLN A 178 -1.38 17.23 38.17
C GLN A 178 -1.02 18.18 37.02
N ALA A 179 0.17 18.02 36.42
CA ALA A 179 0.64 18.76 35.24
C ALA A 179 0.10 18.23 33.89
N GLY A 180 -0.79 17.23 33.90
CA GLY A 180 -1.40 16.66 32.71
C GLY A 180 -1.06 15.18 32.45
N PRO A 181 -1.64 14.59 31.40
CA PRO A 181 -1.43 13.19 31.03
C PRO A 181 -0.04 12.97 30.40
N ILE A 182 0.76 12.11 31.03
CA ILE A 182 2.06 11.67 30.51
C ILE A 182 1.81 10.58 29.47
N THR A 183 2.11 10.89 28.21
CA THR A 183 1.94 9.95 27.09
C THR A 183 3.22 9.17 26.80
N CYS A 184 3.10 8.09 26.04
CA CYS A 184 4.22 7.23 25.66
C CYS A 184 5.31 7.93 24.84
N GLY A 185 4.96 8.88 23.98
CA GLY A 185 5.94 9.59 23.15
C GLY A 185 6.61 8.76 22.03
N LYS A 186 6.43 7.43 21.99
CA LYS A 186 7.06 6.59 20.95
C LYS A 186 6.62 7.02 19.53
N PRO A 187 7.54 7.18 18.57
CA PRO A 187 7.19 7.54 17.21
C PRO A 187 6.37 6.44 16.52
N ILE A 188 5.27 6.82 15.88
CA ILE A 188 4.37 5.97 15.10
C ILE A 188 3.99 6.68 13.80
N LEU A 189 3.55 5.96 12.78
CA LEU A 189 3.07 6.59 11.54
C LEU A 189 1.78 7.38 11.79
N ARG A 190 1.63 8.51 11.11
CA ARG A 190 0.42 9.35 11.18
C ARG A 190 -0.85 8.60 10.77
N SER A 191 -0.73 7.65 9.84
CA SER A 191 -1.80 6.76 9.38
C SER A 191 -2.22 5.70 10.40
N THR A 192 -1.45 5.49 11.47
CA THR A 192 -1.82 4.52 12.51
C THR A 192 -3.03 5.03 13.31
N ILE A 193 -4.13 4.28 13.22
CA ILE A 193 -5.39 4.53 13.92
C ILE A 193 -5.78 3.25 14.66
N PRO A 194 -5.96 3.27 15.99
CA PRO A 194 -5.75 4.39 16.91
C PRO A 194 -4.26 4.78 17.01
N SER A 195 -3.96 5.99 17.48
CA SER A 195 -2.59 6.53 17.61
C SER A 195 -1.76 5.84 18.71
N LEU A 196 -1.59 4.52 18.62
CA LEU A 196 -0.89 3.67 19.58
C LEU A 196 0.27 2.95 18.91
N CYS A 197 1.40 2.83 19.60
CA CYS A 197 2.47 1.93 19.17
C CYS A 197 2.02 0.47 19.33
N SER A 198 2.69 -0.48 18.66
CA SER A 198 2.31 -1.91 18.67
C SER A 198 2.10 -2.46 20.09
N VAL A 199 3.02 -2.17 21.01
CA VAL A 199 2.94 -2.59 22.41
C VAL A 199 1.69 -2.05 23.10
N HIS A 200 1.37 -0.76 22.90
CA HIS A 200 0.21 -0.13 23.52
C HIS A 200 -1.11 -0.49 22.85
N PHE A 201 -1.12 -0.74 21.55
CA PHE A 201 -2.28 -1.29 20.85
C PHE A 201 -2.64 -2.67 21.40
N GLN A 202 -1.65 -3.57 21.54
CA GLN A 202 -1.85 -4.89 22.11
C GLN A 202 -2.30 -4.82 23.57
N LYS A 203 -1.75 -3.90 24.36
CA LYS A 203 -2.18 -3.67 25.75
C LYS A 203 -3.62 -3.16 25.83
N ALA A 204 -3.97 -2.16 25.03
CA ALA A 204 -5.35 -1.63 24.96
C ALA A 204 -6.34 -2.71 24.55
N GLN A 205 -5.98 -3.52 23.54
CA GLN A 205 -6.79 -4.65 23.10
C GLN A 205 -7.02 -5.68 24.23
N LYS A 206 -5.98 -6.03 25.00
CA LYS A 206 -6.13 -6.92 26.17
C LYS A 206 -7.07 -6.35 27.23
N HIS A 207 -7.02 -5.04 27.50
CA HIS A 207 -7.94 -4.38 28.43
C HIS A 207 -9.39 -4.44 27.93
N VAL A 208 -9.62 -4.17 26.64
CA VAL A 208 -10.94 -4.28 26.01
C VAL A 208 -11.47 -5.70 26.12
N THR A 209 -10.68 -6.71 25.76
CA THR A 209 -11.08 -8.13 25.87
C THR A 209 -11.43 -8.50 27.33
N ARG A 210 -10.67 -8.02 28.31
CA ARG A 210 -10.97 -8.24 29.74
C ARG A 210 -12.28 -7.58 30.16
N ALA A 211 -12.53 -6.35 29.74
CA ALA A 211 -13.77 -5.63 30.03
C ALA A 211 -14.98 -6.33 29.42
N LEU A 212 -14.87 -6.78 28.16
CA LEU A 212 -15.92 -7.55 27.48
C LEU A 212 -16.20 -8.87 28.20
N LYS A 213 -15.17 -9.61 28.61
CA LYS A 213 -15.32 -10.83 29.42
C LYS A 213 -16.04 -10.55 30.75
N LYS A 214 -15.65 -9.48 31.45
CA LYS A 214 -16.34 -9.06 32.69
C LYS A 214 -17.81 -8.70 32.46
N ALA A 215 -18.15 -8.17 31.28
CA ALA A 215 -19.52 -7.87 30.88
C ALA A 215 -20.30 -9.10 30.37
N GLY A 216 -19.76 -10.32 30.51
CA GLY A 216 -20.40 -11.56 30.03
C GLY A 216 -20.36 -11.76 28.52
N LEU A 217 -19.61 -10.93 27.78
CA LEU A 217 -19.44 -11.05 26.34
C LEU A 217 -18.19 -11.90 26.04
N ASN A 218 -18.40 -13.18 25.74
CA ASN A 218 -17.34 -14.10 25.31
C ASN A 218 -16.90 -13.79 23.88
N VAL A 219 -16.00 -12.83 23.73
CA VAL A 219 -15.22 -12.68 22.49
C VAL A 219 -14.11 -13.71 22.52
N SER A 220 -14.46 -14.97 22.24
CA SER A 220 -13.46 -15.99 21.94
C SER A 220 -12.64 -15.49 20.77
N SER A 221 -11.34 -15.34 21.03
CA SER A 221 -10.33 -14.84 20.10
C SER A 221 -10.17 -15.80 18.93
N SER A 222 -11.13 -15.83 18.01
CA SER A 222 -10.87 -16.30 16.65
C SER A 222 -9.79 -15.40 16.09
N SER A 223 -8.79 -15.98 15.45
CA SER A 223 -7.54 -15.42 14.94
C SER A 223 -7.62 -14.19 14.01
N LYS A 224 -8.74 -13.47 13.98
CA LYS A 224 -8.93 -12.21 13.27
C LYS A 224 -8.72 -11.05 14.25
N LEU A 225 -7.62 -10.33 14.02
CA LEU A 225 -7.01 -9.26 14.82
C LEU A 225 -7.88 -8.02 15.16
N ALA A 226 -9.20 -8.04 15.00
CA ALA A 226 -10.09 -7.00 15.48
C ALA A 226 -11.51 -7.56 15.67
N PRO A 227 -12.26 -7.14 16.71
CA PRO A 227 -13.70 -7.37 16.75
C PRO A 227 -14.32 -6.87 15.45
N LYS A 228 -15.11 -7.71 14.78
CA LYS A 228 -15.74 -7.33 13.50
C LYS A 228 -16.52 -6.03 13.70
N PHE A 229 -16.44 -5.11 12.74
CA PHE A 229 -17.04 -3.76 12.84
C PHE A 229 -18.49 -3.76 13.34
N HIS A 230 -19.31 -4.71 12.90
CA HIS A 230 -20.69 -4.86 13.35
C HIS A 230 -20.84 -5.11 14.87
N VAL A 231 -19.87 -5.74 15.52
CA VAL A 231 -19.86 -5.96 16.98
C VAL A 231 -19.60 -4.65 17.72
N LEU A 232 -18.70 -3.80 17.20
CA LEU A 232 -18.44 -2.47 17.77
C LEU A 232 -19.66 -1.55 17.62
N VAL A 233 -20.28 -1.55 16.44
CA VAL A 233 -21.52 -0.79 16.18
C VAL A 233 -22.64 -1.26 17.12
N ALA A 234 -22.83 -2.57 17.29
CA ALA A 234 -23.84 -3.11 18.19
C ALA A 234 -23.61 -2.68 19.65
N GLU A 235 -22.37 -2.71 20.14
CA GLU A 235 -22.03 -2.28 21.49
C GLU A 235 -22.24 -0.77 21.68
N TYR A 236 -21.88 0.04 20.69
CA TYR A 236 -22.10 1.49 20.73
C TYR A 236 -23.60 1.83 20.79
N VAL A 237 -24.42 1.14 19.99
CA VAL A 237 -25.89 1.26 20.04
C VAL A 237 -26.43 0.83 21.40
N ARG A 238 -25.92 -0.26 21.99
CA ARG A 238 -26.30 -0.69 23.35
C ARG A 238 -26.00 0.37 24.40
N GLN A 239 -24.83 1.00 24.35
CA GLN A 239 -24.47 2.08 25.27
C GLN A 239 -25.38 3.30 25.12
N ILE A 240 -25.71 3.71 23.88
CA ILE A 240 -26.67 4.78 23.61
C ILE A 240 -28.03 4.43 24.23
N GLN A 241 -28.52 3.21 24.02
CA GLN A 241 -29.81 2.76 24.55
C GLN A 241 -29.81 2.65 26.08
N ALA A 242 -28.71 2.21 26.69
CA ALA A 242 -28.56 2.16 28.15
C ALA A 242 -28.60 3.56 28.75
N LYS A 243 -27.87 4.52 28.16
CA LYS A 243 -27.87 5.93 28.58
C LYS A 243 -29.27 6.55 28.48
N ARG A 244 -29.99 6.32 27.38
CA ARG A 244 -31.37 6.77 27.21
C ARG A 244 -32.33 6.17 28.25
N ARG A 245 -32.15 4.90 28.61
CA ARG A 245 -32.98 4.23 29.64
C ARG A 245 -32.68 4.74 31.05
N ALA A 246 -31.42 5.01 31.37
CA ALA A 246 -31.04 5.62 32.64
C ALA A 246 -31.67 7.01 32.80
N LEU A 247 -31.53 7.85 31.77
CA LEU A 247 -32.07 9.22 31.78
C LEU A 247 -33.60 9.26 31.91
N ARG A 248 -34.31 8.32 31.26
CA ARG A 248 -35.77 8.17 31.44
C ARG A 248 -36.17 7.75 32.85
N ARG A 249 -35.36 6.93 33.52
CA ARG A 249 -35.62 6.51 34.90
C ARG A 249 -35.37 7.67 35.87
N GLU A 250 -34.28 8.40 35.67
CA GLU A 250 -33.94 9.59 36.44
C GLU A 250 -35.04 10.66 36.33
N ASN A 251 -35.50 10.98 35.12
CA ASN A 251 -36.62 11.90 34.92
C ASN A 251 -37.93 11.40 35.56
N ARG A 252 -38.19 10.09 35.56
CA ARG A 252 -39.40 9.51 36.19
C ARG A 252 -39.33 9.61 37.72
N ILE A 253 -38.14 9.46 38.30
CA ILE A 253 -37.91 9.62 39.74
C ILE A 253 -38.06 11.11 40.13
N GLU A 254 -37.51 12.04 39.34
CA GLU A 254 -37.71 13.48 39.59
C GLU A 254 -39.18 13.92 39.55
N VAL A 255 -39.99 13.35 38.65
CA VAL A 255 -41.43 13.67 38.57
C VAL A 255 -42.18 13.17 39.81
N LEU A 256 -41.91 11.95 40.26
CA LEU A 256 -42.53 11.39 41.47
C LEU A 256 -42.19 12.18 42.74
N VAL A 257 -40.94 12.63 42.88
CA VAL A 257 -40.52 13.46 44.01
C VAL A 257 -41.22 14.83 44.01
N LYS A 258 -41.51 15.41 42.84
CA LYS A 258 -42.23 16.69 42.75
C LYS A 258 -43.71 16.58 43.10
N GLU A 259 -44.36 15.46 42.77
CA GLU A 259 -45.76 15.21 43.13
C GLU A 259 -45.95 14.99 44.65
N GLU A 260 -44.98 14.35 45.30
CA GLU A 260 -45.01 14.07 46.75
C GLU A 260 -44.77 15.33 47.60
N ILE A 261 -44.05 16.34 47.07
CA ILE A 261 -43.82 17.64 47.74
C ILE A 261 -45.00 18.61 47.54
N ALA A 262 -45.90 18.33 46.59
CA ALA A 262 -47.05 19.17 46.26
C ALA A 262 -48.38 18.69 46.87
N SER A 263 -48.38 17.57 47.62
CA SER A 263 -49.51 17.08 48.42
C SER A 263 -49.29 17.38 49.90
#